data_AF-A0A942IYR9-F1
#
_entry.id   AF-A0A942IYR9-F1
#
_cell.length_a   1.000
_cell.length_b   1.000
_cell.length_c   1.000
_cell.angle_alpha   90.00
_cell.angle_beta   90.00
_cell.angle_gamma   90.00
#
_symmetry.space_group_name_H-M   'P 1'
#
loop_
_entity.id
_entity.type
_entity.pdbx_description
1 polymer ?
#
loop_
_entity_poly.entity_id
_entity_poly.type
_entity_poly.pdbx_seq_one_letter_code
_entity_poly.pdbx_strand_id
1 'polypeptide(L)'
;MFYAALALLQRIGKVPSKHAGVISLFDTEFVSRGLFPKDLSKDFHKAFEFRQNFDYKIMKPTSPDKAEESLNKANRFVKAVKEYLNTTMTSTKNKRQ
;
A
#
# COMPACT_ATOMS: atom_id res chain seq x y z
N MET A 1 3.93 -2.70 -3.53
CA MET A 1 3.07 -2.00 -2.54
C MET A 1 3.05 -0.49 -2.74
N PHE A 2 4.20 0.19 -2.69
CA PHE A 2 4.30 1.66 -2.82
C PHE A 2 3.49 2.27 -3.98
N TYR A 3 3.69 1.82 -5.22
CA TYR A 3 2.96 2.35 -6.38
C TYR A 3 1.46 2.06 -6.35
N ALA A 4 1.04 0.95 -5.73
CA ALA A 4 -0.38 0.66 -5.54
C ALA A 4 -1.00 1.66 -4.56
N ALA A 5 -0.32 1.98 -3.46
CA ALA A 5 -0.76 3.04 -2.55
C ALA A 5 -0.77 4.42 -3.23
N LEU A 6 0.22 4.74 -4.07
CA LEU A 6 0.19 5.97 -4.87
C LEU A 6 -1.02 6.03 -5.81
N ALA A 7 -1.38 4.93 -6.48
CA ALA A 7 -2.55 4.89 -7.34
C ALA A 7 -3.86 5.21 -6.58
N LEU A 8 -3.99 4.73 -5.34
CA LEU A 8 -5.10 5.09 -4.45
C LEU A 8 -5.11 6.58 -4.11
N LEU A 9 -3.95 7.14 -3.75
CA LEU A 9 -3.84 8.55 -3.39
C LEU A 9 -4.15 9.47 -4.57
N GLN A 10 -3.67 9.11 -5.77
CA GLN A 10 -4.00 9.82 -7.00
C GLN A 10 -5.51 9.81 -7.28
N ARG A 11 -6.21 8.71 -6.99
CA ARG A 11 -7.67 8.62 -7.16
C ARG A 11 -8.44 9.62 -6.28
N ILE A 12 -7.90 10.00 -5.14
CA ILE A 12 -8.48 10.99 -4.21
C ILE A 12 -7.79 12.36 -4.30
N GLY A 13 -6.95 12.59 -5.32
CA GLY A 13 -6.27 13.86 -5.56
C GLY A 13 -5.16 14.22 -4.57
N LYS A 14 -4.61 13.24 -3.83
CA LYS A 14 -3.51 13.47 -2.89
C LYS A 14 -2.17 13.04 -3.49
N VAL A 15 -1.21 13.96 -3.54
CA VAL A 15 0.13 13.71 -4.09
C VAL A 15 1.19 14.03 -3.02
N PRO A 16 1.67 13.01 -2.29
CA PRO A 16 2.74 13.22 -1.32
C PRO A 16 4.08 13.49 -2.01
N SER A 17 4.84 14.46 -1.47
CA SER A 17 6.19 14.81 -1.94
C SER A 17 7.31 13.92 -1.38
N LYS A 18 7.00 13.07 -0.39
CA LYS A 18 7.95 12.19 0.30
C LYS A 18 7.41 10.77 0.40
N HIS A 19 8.31 9.79 0.44
CA HIS A 19 7.96 8.39 0.63
C HIS A 19 7.16 8.12 1.91
N ALA A 20 7.59 8.70 3.05
CA ALA A 20 6.86 8.60 4.31
C ALA A 20 5.44 9.21 4.24
N GLY A 21 5.22 10.21 3.36
CA GLY A 21 3.90 10.78 3.15
C GLY A 21 2.91 9.80 2.53
N VAL A 22 3.38 8.86 1.71
CA VAL A 22 2.52 7.82 1.10
C VAL A 22 1.92 6.92 2.17
N ILE A 23 2.73 6.50 3.14
CA ILE A 23 2.26 5.57 4.16
C ILE A 23 1.33 6.24 5.17
N SER A 24 1.67 7.45 5.64
CA SER A 24 0.79 8.21 6.53
C SER A 24 -0.57 8.53 5.87
N LEU A 25 -0.57 8.92 4.59
CA LEU A 25 -1.81 9.19 3.87
C LEU A 25 -2.62 7.91 3.61
N PHE A 26 -1.96 6.78 3.38
CA PHE A 26 -2.67 5.50 3.28
C PHE A 26 -3.40 5.18 4.59
N ASP A 27 -2.74 5.36 5.74
CA ASP A 27 -3.35 5.12 7.04
C ASP A 27 -4.56 6.02 7.28
N THR A 28 -4.41 7.33 7.10
CA THR A 28 -5.46 8.30 7.45
C THR A 28 -6.64 8.31 6.48
N GLU A 29 -6.40 8.09 5.18
CA GLU A 29 -7.45 8.18 4.17
C GLU A 29 -8.18 6.87 3.94
N PHE A 30 -7.55 5.74 4.24
CA PHE A 30 -8.08 4.43 3.88
C PHE A 30 -8.30 3.54 5.10
N VAL A 31 -7.29 3.36 5.95
CA VAL A 31 -7.39 2.43 7.09
C VAL A 31 -8.20 3.01 8.24
N SER A 32 -7.94 4.25 8.64
CA SER A 32 -8.69 4.94 9.71
C SER A 32 -10.16 5.14 9.36
N ARG A 33 -10.50 5.12 8.06
CA ARG A 33 -11.88 5.19 7.55
C ARG A 33 -12.55 3.82 7.38
N GLY A 34 -11.85 2.73 7.72
CA GLY A 34 -12.36 1.37 7.61
C GLY A 34 -12.44 0.82 6.18
N LEU A 35 -11.85 1.49 5.20
CA LEU A 35 -11.85 1.04 3.79
C LEU A 35 -10.88 -0.12 3.55
N PHE A 36 -9.85 -0.23 4.38
CA PHE A 36 -8.91 -1.34 4.37
C PHE A 36 -8.61 -1.80 5.81
N PRO A 37 -8.30 -3.08 6.01
CA PRO A 37 -8.06 -3.62 7.34
C PRO A 37 -6.69 -3.19 7.88
N LYS A 38 -6.58 -3.10 9.22
CA LYS A 38 -5.37 -2.58 9.91
C LYS A 38 -4.12 -3.43 9.66
N ASP A 39 -4.28 -4.73 9.46
CA ASP A 39 -3.18 -5.65 9.14
C ASP A 39 -2.53 -5.30 7.80
N LEU A 40 -3.30 -4.84 6.82
CA LEU A 40 -2.78 -4.39 5.53
C LEU A 40 -1.84 -3.19 5.66
N SER A 41 -2.16 -2.24 6.55
CA SER A 41 -1.26 -1.12 6.88
C SER A 41 -0.02 -1.61 7.62
N LYS A 42 -0.16 -2.49 8.63
CA LYS A 42 0.98 -3.06 9.35
C LYS A 42 1.98 -3.74 8.40
N ASP A 43 1.47 -4.51 7.44
CA ASP A 43 2.31 -5.17 6.44
C ASP A 43 3.00 -4.15 5.51
N PHE A 44 2.30 -3.07 5.16
CA PHE A 44 2.89 -2.00 4.35
C PHE A 44 4.01 -1.24 5.10
N HIS A 45 3.83 -0.95 6.38
CA HIS A 45 4.85 -0.33 7.24
C HIS A 45 6.09 -1.22 7.33
N LYS A 46 5.92 -2.51 7.60
CA LYS A 46 7.04 -3.47 7.63
C LYS A 46 7.79 -3.51 6.31
N ALA A 47 7.09 -3.58 5.17
CA ALA A 47 7.73 -3.59 3.86
C ALA A 47 8.51 -2.29 3.58
N PHE A 48 7.98 -1.15 4.04
CA PHE A 48 8.65 0.15 3.93
C PHE A 48 9.93 0.20 4.77
N GLU A 49 9.86 -0.20 6.04
CA GLU A 49 11.03 -0.28 6.94
C GLU A 49 12.09 -1.24 6.42
N PHE A 50 11.70 -2.41 5.91
CA PHE A 50 12.63 -3.35 5.29
C PHE A 50 13.39 -2.70 4.14
N ARG A 51 12.67 -2.03 3.22
CA ARG A 51 13.31 -1.33 2.10
C ARG A 51 14.30 -0.26 2.58
N GLN A 52 13.90 0.58 3.54
CA GLN A 52 14.80 1.60 4.11
C GLN A 52 16.04 0.98 4.75
N ASN A 53 15.88 -0.13 5.45
CA ASN A 53 17.00 -0.82 6.07
C ASN A 53 17.96 -1.43 5.03
N PHE A 54 17.46 -2.01 3.94
CA PHE A 54 18.32 -2.54 2.86
C PHE A 54 19.03 -1.43 2.09
N ASP A 55 18.35 -0.30 1.84
CA ASP A 55 18.91 0.81 1.07
C ASP A 55 19.98 1.58 1.86
N TYR A 56 19.94 1.56 3.20
CA TYR A 56 20.78 2.42 4.05
C TYR A 56 21.60 1.70 5.14
N LYS A 57 21.47 0.38 5.31
CA LYS A 57 22.25 -0.38 6.31
C LYS A 57 22.87 -1.63 5.71
N ILE A 58 24.08 -1.97 6.14
CA ILE A 58 24.70 -3.28 5.85
C ILE A 58 23.95 -4.33 6.67
N MET A 59 23.03 -5.06 6.04
CA MET A 59 22.25 -6.13 6.68
C MET A 59 22.79 -7.52 6.36
N LYS A 60 22.62 -8.44 7.33
CA LYS A 60 22.75 -9.88 7.08
C LYS A 60 21.69 -10.33 6.05
N PRO A 61 21.97 -11.36 5.23
CA PRO A 61 21.01 -11.92 4.29
C PRO A 61 19.68 -12.26 4.97
N THR A 62 18.56 -11.92 4.34
CA THR A 62 17.22 -12.33 4.80
C THR A 62 16.99 -13.81 4.48
N SER A 63 16.35 -14.54 5.39
CA SER A 63 16.02 -15.95 5.16
C SER A 63 14.96 -16.10 4.04
N PRO A 64 14.98 -17.21 3.29
CA PRO A 64 13.97 -17.50 2.26
C PRO A 64 12.53 -17.36 2.78
N ASP A 65 12.23 -17.90 3.95
CA ASP A 65 10.89 -17.83 4.56
C ASP A 65 10.40 -16.39 4.78
N LYS A 66 11.31 -15.50 5.21
CA LYS A 66 10.98 -14.08 5.42
C LYS A 66 10.76 -13.34 4.09
N ALA A 67 11.53 -13.71 3.06
CA ALA A 67 11.34 -13.18 1.72
C ALA A 67 10.00 -13.62 1.14
N GLU A 68 9.64 -14.89 1.30
CA GLU A 68 8.36 -15.45 0.88
C GLU A 68 7.18 -14.82 1.63
N GLU A 69 7.28 -14.66 2.95
CA GLU A 69 6.26 -13.97 3.75
C GLU A 69 6.04 -12.53 3.26
N SER A 70 7.12 -11.80 2.99
CA SER A 70 7.07 -10.43 2.47
C SER A 70 6.43 -10.37 1.08
N LEU A 71 6.75 -11.31 0.20
CA LEU A 71 6.15 -11.44 -1.13
C LEU A 71 4.64 -11.72 -1.03
N ASN A 72 4.24 -12.65 -0.18
CA ASN A 72 2.82 -13.00 0.03
C ASN A 72 2.02 -11.79 0.55
N LYS A 73 2.58 -11.03 1.49
CA LYS A 73 1.98 -9.78 1.98
C LYS A 73 1.87 -8.72 0.89
N ALA A 74 2.91 -8.57 0.08
CA ALA A 74 2.90 -7.63 -1.04
C ALA A 74 1.83 -7.99 -2.08
N ASN A 75 1.68 -9.27 -2.40
CA ASN A 75 0.65 -9.78 -3.30
C ASN A 75 -0.76 -9.50 -2.76
N ARG A 76 -1.00 -9.81 -1.48
CA ARG A 76 -2.27 -9.53 -0.79
C ARG A 76 -2.61 -8.04 -0.84
N PHE A 77 -1.64 -7.17 -0.57
CA PHE A 77 -1.81 -5.72 -0.63
C PHE A 77 -2.21 -5.23 -2.02
N VAL A 78 -1.44 -5.62 -3.04
CA VAL A 78 -1.72 -5.19 -4.42
C VAL A 78 -3.08 -5.69 -4.89
N LYS A 79 -3.46 -6.92 -4.54
CA LYS A 79 -4.78 -7.48 -4.85
C LYS A 79 -5.90 -6.65 -4.22
N ALA A 80 -5.82 -6.36 -2.92
CA ALA A 80 -6.84 -5.56 -2.22
C ALA A 80 -6.99 -4.15 -2.84
N VAL A 81 -5.86 -3.49 -3.16
CA VAL A 81 -5.89 -2.19 -3.82
C VAL A 81 -6.55 -2.26 -5.20
N LYS A 82 -6.21 -3.28 -6.00
CA LYS A 82 -6.79 -3.48 -7.34
C LYS A 82 -8.30 -3.69 -7.27
N GLU A 83 -8.76 -4.53 -6.34
CA GLU A 83 -10.19 -4.81 -6.13
C GLU A 83 -10.96 -3.53 -5.72
N TYR A 84 -10.39 -2.74 -4.81
CA TYR A 84 -10.96 -1.45 -4.42
C TYR A 84 -11.07 -0.47 -5.59
N LEU A 85 -10.00 -0.33 -6.39
CA LEU A 85 -9.99 0.56 -7.56
C LEU A 85 -10.99 0.12 -8.63
N ASN A 86 -11.09 -1.18 -8.91
CA ASN A 86 -12.06 -1.70 -9.88
C ASN A 86 -13.51 -1.49 -9.44
N THR A 87 -13.81 -1.72 -8.16
CA THR A 87 -15.14 -1.50 -7.59
C THR A 87 -15.56 -0.03 -7.67
N THR A 88 -14.63 0.90 -7.37
CA THR A 88 -14.92 2.34 -7.44
C THR A 88 -14.98 2.88 -8.88
N MET A 89 -14.33 2.23 -9.85
CA MET A 89 -14.41 2.59 -11.27
C MET A 89 -15.77 2.25 -11.91
N THR A 90 -16.35 1.10 -11.57
CA THR A 90 -17.66 0.69 -12.10
C THR A 90 -18.79 1.60 -11.61
N SER A 91 -18.73 2.05 -10.36
CA SER A 91 -19.72 2.96 -9.76
C SER A 91 -19.69 4.39 -10.35
N THR A 92 -18.56 4.82 -10.95
CA THR A 92 -18.43 6.16 -11.55
C THR A 92 -19.07 6.24 -12.95
N LYS A 93 -19.25 5.12 -13.67
CA LYS A 93 -19.85 5.13 -15.01
C LYS A 93 -21.38 5.43 -15.01
N ASN A 94 -22.06 5.28 -13.87
CA ASN A 94 -23.52 5.51 -13.76
C ASN A 94 -23.93 6.94 -13.34
N LYS A 95 -23.01 7.88 -13.18
CA LYS A 95 -23.30 9.29 -12.82
C LYS A 95 -23.06 10.29 -13.95
N ARG A 96 -22.99 9.81 -15.20
CA ARG A 96 -22.89 10.63 -16.41
C ARG A 96 -23.93 10.17 -17.44
N GLN A 97 -25.20 10.26 -17.08
CA GLN A 97 -26.33 10.35 -18.00
C GLN A 97 -27.25 11.45 -17.50
#